data_AF-A0A2V7XQ34-F1
#
_entry.id   AF-A0A2V7XQ34-F1
#
_cell.length_a   1.000
_cell.length_b   1.000
_cell.length_c   1.000
_cell.angle_alpha   90.00
_cell.angle_beta   90.00
_cell.angle_gamma   90.00
#
_symmetry.space_group_name_H-M   'P 1'
#
loop_
_entity.id
_entity.type
_entity.pdbx_description
1 polymer ?
#
loop_
_entity_poly.entity_id
_entity_poly.type
_entity_poly.pdbx_seq_one_letter_code
_entity_poly.pdbx_strand_id
1 'polypeptide(L)'
;MADKPLTYGTYLKVPELLGLQNALSAPPHHDEALFIIIHQVYELWFKLILHEVDTAADEIEQDRLYEGTRLLRRVVEIQRLLIQQVRILETMRPQDFLGFRYHLNPASGFQSIQFREVEFLLGLKNPGVIEHLVCDDAERERLETRLDRPSLSDVFDALLARRGLGPPGASPHAVAAGPSGERDWRLDALVRVYEDPEAHADLLALCEV
;
A
#
# COMPACT_ATOMS: atom_id res chain seq x y z
N MET A 1 36.97 4.88 -21.80
CA MET A 1 35.94 3.98 -22.39
C MET A 1 34.70 4.81 -22.54
N ALA A 2 34.15 4.93 -23.76
CA ALA A 2 32.91 5.69 -23.96
C ALA A 2 31.78 5.02 -23.17
N ASP A 3 31.07 5.80 -22.36
CA ASP A 3 29.93 5.32 -21.59
C ASP A 3 28.90 4.73 -22.56
N LYS A 4 28.42 3.51 -22.31
CA LYS A 4 27.46 2.87 -23.21
C LYS A 4 26.18 3.72 -23.21
N PRO A 5 25.58 4.01 -24.37
CA PRO A 5 24.36 4.82 -24.41
C PRO A 5 23.25 4.15 -23.60
N LEU A 6 22.50 4.96 -22.85
CA LEU A 6 21.35 4.49 -22.08
C LEU A 6 20.31 3.89 -23.04
N THR A 7 19.88 2.65 -22.76
CA THR A 7 18.86 1.94 -23.54
C THR A 7 17.68 1.61 -22.64
N TYR A 8 16.52 1.26 -23.22
CA TYR A 8 15.36 0.78 -22.47
C TYR A 8 15.73 -0.39 -21.53
N GLY A 9 16.45 -1.38 -22.06
CA GLY A 9 16.84 -2.57 -21.31
C GLY A 9 17.79 -2.26 -20.15
N THR A 10 18.73 -1.34 -20.35
CA THR A 10 19.69 -0.95 -19.29
C THR A 10 19.06 -0.01 -18.26
N TYR A 11 18.15 0.88 -18.67
CA TYR A 11 17.45 1.80 -17.76
C TYR A 11 16.48 1.07 -16.83
N LEU A 12 15.64 0.18 -17.38
CA LEU A 12 14.65 -0.57 -16.61
C LEU A 12 15.19 -1.88 -16.03
N LYS A 13 16.48 -2.18 -16.26
CA LYS A 13 17.13 -3.42 -15.82
C LYS A 13 16.35 -4.68 -16.28
N VAL A 14 15.83 -4.65 -17.51
CA VAL A 14 14.94 -5.71 -18.04
C VAL A 14 15.56 -7.11 -17.98
N PRO A 15 16.85 -7.33 -18.35
CA PRO A 15 17.45 -8.66 -18.23
C PRO A 15 17.52 -9.17 -16.80
N GLU A 16 17.74 -8.28 -15.82
CA GLU A 16 17.76 -8.64 -14.40
C GLU A 16 16.34 -8.99 -13.93
N LEU A 17 15.36 -8.15 -14.26
CA LEU A 17 13.95 -8.36 -13.92
C LEU A 17 13.39 -9.68 -14.50
N LEU A 18 13.69 -9.98 -15.76
CA LEU A 18 13.26 -11.21 -16.45
C LEU A 18 14.09 -12.45 -16.05
N GLY A 19 15.12 -12.29 -15.21
CA GLY A 19 15.89 -13.39 -14.63
C GLY A 19 15.37 -13.87 -13.28
N LEU A 20 14.35 -13.21 -12.70
CA LEU A 20 13.86 -13.50 -11.35
C LEU A 20 12.82 -14.63 -11.29
N GLN A 21 12.27 -15.07 -12.43
CA GLN A 21 11.18 -16.05 -12.48
C GLN A 21 11.71 -17.50 -12.44
N ASN A 22 12.16 -17.94 -11.27
CA ASN A 22 12.78 -19.25 -11.07
C ASN A 22 11.78 -20.24 -10.44
N ALA A 23 11.35 -21.23 -11.21
CA ALA A 23 10.46 -22.31 -10.77
C ALA A 23 11.20 -23.31 -9.85
N LEU A 24 10.50 -23.83 -8.83
CA LEU A 24 11.00 -24.86 -7.92
C LEU A 24 10.56 -26.27 -8.31
N SER A 25 9.47 -26.42 -9.06
CA SER A 25 8.99 -27.75 -9.47
C SER A 25 9.96 -28.44 -10.44
N ALA A 26 10.08 -29.76 -10.29
CA ALA A 26 10.95 -30.61 -11.10
C ALA A 26 10.21 -31.91 -11.50
N PRO A 27 9.89 -32.11 -12.80
CA PRO A 27 10.07 -31.18 -13.91
C PRO A 27 9.26 -29.88 -13.74
N PRO A 28 9.65 -28.76 -14.40
CA PRO A 28 8.92 -27.50 -14.29
C PRO A 28 7.44 -27.64 -14.65
N HIS A 29 6.57 -27.19 -13.75
CA HIS A 29 5.14 -27.10 -13.93
C HIS A 29 4.78 -25.85 -14.73
N HIS A 30 3.91 -25.99 -15.72
CA HIS A 30 3.54 -24.90 -16.62
C HIS A 30 3.03 -23.65 -15.88
N ASP A 31 2.10 -23.85 -14.93
CA ASP A 31 1.44 -22.76 -14.20
C ASP A 31 2.27 -22.13 -13.08
N GLU A 32 3.44 -22.66 -12.74
CA GLU A 32 4.30 -22.05 -11.71
C GLU A 32 4.85 -20.69 -12.16
N ALA A 33 5.11 -20.51 -13.46
CA ALA A 33 5.52 -19.22 -14.01
C ALA A 33 4.44 -18.15 -13.83
N LEU A 34 3.17 -18.50 -14.06
CA LEU A 34 2.03 -17.60 -13.78
C LEU A 34 2.00 -17.24 -12.29
N PHE A 35 2.15 -18.23 -11.41
CA PHE A 35 2.17 -17.99 -9.97
C PHE A 35 3.29 -17.02 -9.55
N ILE A 36 4.50 -17.17 -10.08
CA ILE A 36 5.61 -16.27 -9.74
C ILE A 36 5.37 -14.85 -10.29
N ILE A 37 5.04 -14.74 -11.58
CA ILE A 37 4.91 -13.45 -12.25
C ILE A 37 3.81 -12.59 -11.62
N ILE A 38 2.64 -13.18 -11.32
CA ILE A 38 1.53 -12.41 -10.75
C ILE A 38 1.90 -11.81 -9.38
N HIS A 39 2.61 -12.56 -8.53
CA HIS A 39 3.05 -12.07 -7.22
C HIS A 39 4.17 -11.03 -7.34
N GLN A 40 5.12 -11.20 -8.28
CA GLN A 40 6.13 -10.17 -8.55
C GLN A 40 5.51 -8.86 -9.04
N VAL A 41 4.45 -8.93 -9.86
CA VAL A 41 3.71 -7.74 -10.30
C VAL A 41 2.99 -7.07 -9.11
N TYR A 42 2.36 -7.85 -8.20
CA TYR A 42 1.83 -7.29 -6.94
C TYR A 42 2.90 -6.54 -6.15
N GLU A 43 4.08 -7.14 -5.95
CA GLU A 43 5.17 -6.52 -5.18
C GLU A 43 5.72 -5.24 -5.83
N LEU A 44 5.76 -5.17 -7.16
CA LEU A 44 6.13 -3.94 -7.88
C LEU A 44 5.07 -2.83 -7.69
N TRP A 45 3.80 -3.19 -7.69
CA TRP A 45 2.72 -2.23 -7.41
C TRP A 45 2.68 -1.80 -5.96
N PHE A 46 2.91 -2.70 -4.99
CA PHE A 46 3.01 -2.32 -3.57
C PHE A 46 4.15 -1.33 -3.34
N LYS A 47 5.30 -1.56 -3.97
CA LYS A 47 6.43 -0.61 -3.94
C LYS A 47 6.02 0.77 -4.42
N LEU A 48 5.28 0.86 -5.52
CA LEU A 48 4.81 2.14 -6.05
C LEU A 48 3.73 2.77 -5.15
N ILE A 49 2.78 1.98 -4.63
CA ILE A 49 1.77 2.47 -3.69
C ILE A 49 2.44 3.09 -2.47
N LEU A 50 3.42 2.42 -1.87
CA LEU A 50 4.16 2.96 -0.71
C LEU A 50 4.81 4.30 -1.06
N HIS A 51 5.47 4.40 -2.21
CA HIS A 51 6.10 5.64 -2.68
C HIS A 51 5.09 6.78 -2.87
N GLU A 52 3.96 6.50 -3.51
CA GLU A 52 2.93 7.50 -3.82
C GLU A 52 2.18 7.95 -2.56
N VAL A 53 1.85 7.03 -1.66
CA VAL A 53 1.12 7.37 -0.42
C VAL A 53 2.04 8.10 0.55
N ASP A 54 3.32 7.73 0.66
CA ASP A 54 4.29 8.49 1.46
C ASP A 54 4.40 9.93 0.96
N THR A 55 4.52 10.11 -0.36
CA THR A 55 4.58 11.45 -0.95
C THR A 55 3.26 12.21 -0.75
N ALA A 56 2.11 11.55 -0.92
CA ALA A 56 0.82 12.18 -0.70
C ALA A 56 0.62 12.64 0.74
N ALA A 57 1.05 11.83 1.71
CA ALA A 57 1.05 12.20 3.13
C ALA A 57 1.90 13.46 3.37
N ASP A 58 3.13 13.51 2.86
CA ASP A 58 4.02 14.68 2.99
C ASP A 58 3.41 15.95 2.37
N GLU A 59 2.74 15.82 1.23
CA GLU A 59 2.02 16.91 0.56
C GLU A 59 0.83 17.40 1.40
N ILE A 60 0.05 16.49 1.97
CA ILE A 60 -1.12 16.82 2.82
C ILE A 60 -0.68 17.47 4.14
N GLU A 61 0.40 17.00 4.76
CA GLU A 61 0.98 17.62 5.95
C GLU A 61 1.36 19.08 5.71
N GLN A 62 1.81 19.38 4.50
CA GLN A 62 2.19 20.73 4.06
C GLN A 62 1.01 21.52 3.44
N ASP A 63 -0.22 21.04 3.61
CA ASP A 63 -1.46 21.67 3.14
C ASP A 63 -1.57 21.79 1.61
N ARG A 64 -0.79 21.00 0.86
CA ARG A 64 -0.79 20.95 -0.62
C ARG A 64 -1.76 19.88 -1.13
N LEU A 65 -3.05 20.04 -0.81
CA LEU A 65 -4.08 19.03 -1.04
C LEU A 65 -4.29 18.67 -2.52
N TYR A 66 -4.09 19.60 -3.45
CA TYR A 66 -4.20 19.30 -4.88
C TYR A 66 -3.23 18.18 -5.30
N GLU A 67 -1.96 18.31 -4.91
CA GLU A 67 -0.94 17.34 -5.28
C GLU A 67 -1.12 16.02 -4.52
N GLY A 68 -1.39 16.08 -3.21
CA GLY A 68 -1.72 14.89 -2.42
C GLY A 68 -2.90 14.10 -3.01
N THR A 69 -4.00 14.79 -3.34
CA THR A 69 -5.17 14.18 -3.99
C THR A 69 -4.81 13.58 -5.36
N ARG A 70 -4.02 14.27 -6.17
CA ARG A 70 -3.58 13.78 -7.48
C ARG A 70 -2.78 12.48 -7.38
N LEU A 71 -1.92 12.36 -6.36
CA LEU A 71 -1.13 11.16 -6.08
C LEU A 71 -2.03 10.01 -5.58
N LEU A 72 -2.97 10.28 -4.67
CA LEU A 72 -3.93 9.29 -4.20
C LEU A 72 -4.83 8.77 -5.34
N ARG A 73 -5.24 9.61 -6.31
CA ARG A 73 -5.94 9.14 -7.52
C ARG A 73 -5.12 8.11 -8.30
N ARG A 74 -3.79 8.27 -8.38
CA ARG A 74 -2.92 7.27 -9.02
C ARG A 74 -2.93 5.95 -8.22
N VAL A 75 -2.89 6.03 -6.89
CA VAL A 75 -2.98 4.85 -6.01
C VAL A 75 -4.28 4.09 -6.26
N VAL A 76 -5.40 4.79 -6.41
CA VAL A 76 -6.71 4.19 -6.71
C VAL A 76 -6.68 3.43 -8.05
N GLU A 77 -6.08 4.01 -9.09
CA GLU A 77 -5.94 3.32 -10.38
C GLU A 77 -5.05 2.06 -10.27
N ILE A 78 -3.99 2.12 -9.47
CA ILE A 78 -3.17 0.93 -9.19
C ILE A 78 -4.01 -0.13 -8.46
N GLN A 79 -4.79 0.24 -7.45
CA GLN A 79 -5.66 -0.70 -6.73
C GLN A 79 -6.72 -1.33 -7.65
N ARG A 80 -7.28 -0.58 -8.61
CA ARG A 80 -8.17 -1.15 -9.64
C ARG A 80 -7.46 -2.23 -10.46
N LEU A 81 -6.20 -2.02 -10.85
CA LEU A 81 -5.39 -3.02 -11.54
C LEU A 81 -5.13 -4.25 -10.66
N LEU A 82 -4.81 -4.04 -9.38
CA LEU A 82 -4.61 -5.14 -8.41
C LEU A 82 -5.85 -6.02 -8.27
N ILE A 83 -7.05 -5.43 -8.29
CA ILE A 83 -8.31 -6.17 -8.25
C ILE A 83 -8.52 -6.92 -9.58
N GLN A 84 -8.29 -6.25 -10.71
CA GLN A 84 -8.50 -6.85 -12.03
C GLN A 84 -7.58 -8.04 -12.31
N GLN A 85 -6.31 -7.97 -11.88
CA GLN A 85 -5.32 -9.01 -12.16
C GLN A 85 -5.60 -10.33 -11.43
N VAL A 86 -6.44 -10.34 -10.39
CA VAL A 86 -6.94 -11.58 -9.74
C VAL A 86 -7.55 -12.53 -10.78
N ARG A 87 -8.23 -11.98 -11.80
CA ARG A 87 -8.84 -12.78 -12.88
C ARG A 87 -7.83 -13.58 -13.70
N ILE A 88 -6.57 -13.16 -13.76
CA ILE A 88 -5.52 -13.94 -14.42
C ILE A 88 -5.20 -15.18 -13.57
N LEU A 89 -5.10 -15.02 -12.26
CA LEU A 89 -4.87 -16.13 -11.34
C LEU A 89 -6.04 -17.12 -11.32
N GLU A 90 -7.28 -16.65 -11.47
CA GLU A 90 -8.49 -17.48 -11.59
C GLU A 90 -8.49 -18.41 -12.82
N THR A 91 -7.61 -18.17 -13.81
CA THR A 91 -7.46 -19.09 -14.95
C THR A 91 -6.70 -20.37 -14.59
N MET A 92 -5.98 -20.38 -13.46
CA MET A 92 -5.28 -21.55 -12.95
C MET A 92 -6.28 -22.52 -12.30
N ARG A 93 -6.37 -23.74 -12.81
CA ARG A 93 -7.31 -24.72 -12.27
C ARG A 93 -6.76 -25.28 -10.94
N PRO A 94 -7.63 -25.69 -10.00
CA PRO A 94 -7.18 -26.25 -8.72
C PRO A 94 -6.18 -27.40 -8.86
N GLN A 95 -6.37 -28.30 -9.83
CA GLN A 95 -5.45 -29.41 -10.08
C GLN A 95 -4.06 -28.96 -10.55
N ASP A 96 -3.97 -27.85 -11.30
CA ASP A 96 -2.71 -27.31 -11.78
C ASP A 96 -1.93 -26.70 -10.61
N PHE A 97 -2.63 -25.98 -9.73
CA PHE A 97 -2.03 -25.45 -8.50
C PHE A 97 -1.52 -26.56 -7.58
N LEU A 98 -2.29 -27.65 -7.42
CA LEU A 98 -1.86 -28.82 -6.65
C LEU A 98 -0.61 -29.49 -7.24
N GLY A 99 -0.36 -29.32 -8.54
CA GLY A 99 0.81 -29.87 -9.24
C GLY A 99 2.15 -29.32 -8.76
N PHE A 100 2.19 -28.11 -8.20
CA PHE A 100 3.43 -27.51 -7.69
C PHE A 100 3.34 -26.98 -6.25
N ARG A 101 2.16 -26.90 -5.65
CA ARG A 101 1.95 -26.32 -4.30
C ARG A 101 2.85 -26.90 -3.21
N TYR A 102 3.18 -28.18 -3.26
CA TYR A 102 4.03 -28.82 -2.23
C TYR A 102 5.44 -28.25 -2.18
N HIS A 103 5.96 -27.72 -3.30
CA HIS A 103 7.28 -27.09 -3.35
C HIS A 103 7.31 -25.70 -2.72
N LEU A 104 6.15 -25.09 -2.47
CA LEU A 104 6.04 -23.73 -1.96
C LEU A 104 6.01 -23.65 -0.44
N ASN A 105 5.79 -24.75 0.29
CA ASN A 105 5.73 -24.70 1.76
C ASN A 105 7.10 -24.28 2.35
N PRO A 106 7.15 -23.35 3.32
CA PRO A 106 6.04 -22.72 4.06
C PRO A 106 5.60 -21.33 3.52
N ALA A 107 6.02 -20.95 2.31
CA ALA A 107 5.80 -19.62 1.76
C ALA A 107 4.30 -19.28 1.61
N SER A 108 3.96 -18.04 1.95
CA SER A 108 2.59 -17.52 1.94
C SER A 108 2.55 -16.04 1.64
N GLY A 109 1.48 -15.57 0.96
CA GLY A 109 1.24 -14.14 0.75
C GLY A 109 1.09 -13.34 2.06
N PHE A 110 0.78 -14.02 3.18
CA PHE A 110 0.81 -13.40 4.51
C PHE A 110 2.19 -12.93 4.95
N GLN A 111 3.26 -13.37 4.28
CA GLN A 111 4.64 -12.98 4.56
C GLN A 111 5.09 -11.77 3.73
N SER A 112 4.22 -11.18 2.89
CA SER A 112 4.57 -9.98 2.13
C SER A 112 4.75 -8.77 3.05
N ILE A 113 6.01 -8.37 3.25
CA ILE A 113 6.39 -7.21 4.08
C ILE A 113 5.81 -5.92 3.50
N GLN A 114 5.93 -5.71 2.18
CA GLN A 114 5.37 -4.51 1.53
C GLN A 114 3.85 -4.44 1.69
N PHE A 115 3.15 -5.57 1.62
CA PHE A 115 1.70 -5.56 1.85
C PHE A 115 1.34 -5.16 3.28
N ARG A 116 2.10 -5.61 4.29
CA ARG A 116 1.93 -5.17 5.69
C ARG A 116 2.25 -3.68 5.87
N GLU A 117 3.29 -3.18 5.20
CA GLU A 117 3.60 -1.75 5.22
C GLU A 117 2.47 -0.91 4.63
N VAL A 118 1.85 -1.37 3.52
CA VAL A 118 0.69 -0.69 2.91
C VAL A 118 -0.48 -0.64 3.91
N GLU A 119 -0.77 -1.74 4.60
CA GLU A 119 -1.82 -1.74 5.63
C GLU A 119 -1.55 -0.74 6.74
N PHE A 120 -0.33 -0.73 7.29
CA PHE A 120 0.04 0.19 8.38
C PHE A 120 0.00 1.65 7.91
N LEU A 121 0.48 1.92 6.69
CA LEU A 121 0.45 3.24 6.09
C LEU A 121 -0.99 3.76 5.89
N LEU A 122 -1.93 2.89 5.56
CA LEU A 122 -3.34 3.24 5.38
C LEU A 122 -4.14 3.25 6.69
N GLY A 123 -3.50 2.93 7.83
CA GLY A 123 -4.09 3.03 9.17
C GLY A 123 -4.51 1.70 9.81
N LEU A 124 -4.33 0.57 9.13
CA LEU A 124 -4.58 -0.77 9.68
C LEU A 124 -3.38 -1.28 10.50
N LYS A 125 -2.96 -0.49 11.49
CA LYS A 125 -1.82 -0.80 12.35
C LYS A 125 -2.12 -1.95 13.29
N ASN A 126 -1.33 -3.02 13.22
CA ASN A 126 -1.42 -4.17 14.11
C ASN A 126 -0.02 -4.66 14.52
N PRO A 127 0.47 -4.23 15.69
CA PRO A 127 1.81 -4.61 16.17
C PRO A 127 2.00 -6.14 16.29
N GLY A 128 0.94 -6.87 16.67
CA GLY A 128 1.01 -8.32 16.88
C GLY A 128 1.33 -9.12 15.61
N VAL A 129 1.18 -8.52 14.43
CA VAL A 129 1.55 -9.17 13.16
C VAL A 129 3.06 -9.32 13.03
N ILE A 130 3.86 -8.40 13.58
CA ILE A 130 5.34 -8.41 13.48
C ILE A 130 5.94 -9.58 14.30
N GLU A 131 5.28 -10.00 15.38
CA GLU A 131 5.74 -11.11 16.22
C GLU A 131 5.66 -12.47 15.51
N HIS A 132 4.73 -12.64 14.58
CA HIS A 132 4.45 -13.91 13.89
C HIS A 132 4.96 -13.94 12.45
N LEU A 133 5.48 -12.82 11.93
CA LEU A 133 6.08 -12.74 10.61
C LEU A 133 7.48 -13.36 10.59
N VAL A 134 7.71 -14.22 9.60
CA VAL A 134 9.06 -14.67 9.25
C VAL A 134 9.67 -13.60 8.37
N CYS A 135 10.56 -12.80 8.92
CA CYS A 135 11.25 -11.70 8.25
C CYS A 135 12.66 -11.54 8.80
N ASP A 136 13.54 -10.93 8.02
CA ASP A 136 14.88 -10.56 8.50
C ASP A 136 14.87 -9.28 9.37
N ASP A 137 16.02 -8.95 9.96
CA ASP A 137 16.14 -7.78 10.85
C ASP A 137 15.82 -6.46 10.13
N ALA A 138 16.17 -6.34 8.84
CA ALA A 138 15.92 -5.14 8.06
C ALA A 138 14.43 -4.99 7.70
N GLU A 139 13.77 -6.09 7.36
CA GLU A 139 12.33 -6.14 7.13
C GLU A 139 11.53 -5.83 8.41
N ARG A 140 11.98 -6.35 9.55
CA ARG A 140 11.40 -6.03 10.86
C ARG A 140 11.53 -4.55 11.18
N GLU A 141 12.73 -3.98 11.04
CA GLU A 141 12.99 -2.55 11.29
C GLU A 141 12.10 -1.66 10.40
N ARG A 142 11.90 -2.04 9.14
CA ARG A 142 10.99 -1.32 8.22
C ARG A 142 9.55 -1.33 8.71
N LEU A 143 9.05 -2.47 9.19
CA LEU A 143 7.68 -2.58 9.72
C LEU A 143 7.50 -1.80 11.02
N GLU A 144 8.48 -1.86 11.93
CA GLU A 144 8.47 -1.10 13.19
C GLU A 144 8.49 0.41 12.90
N THR A 145 9.36 0.85 12.01
CA THR A 145 9.40 2.25 11.54
C THR A 145 8.05 2.66 10.95
N ARG A 146 7.43 1.80 10.15
CA ARG A 146 6.13 2.08 9.52
C ARG A 146 4.99 2.15 10.54
N LEU A 147 5.04 1.33 11.59
CA LEU A 147 4.07 1.30 12.67
C LEU A 147 4.13 2.61 13.50
N ASP A 148 5.33 3.11 13.75
CA ASP A 148 5.57 4.32 14.55
C ASP A 148 5.18 5.60 13.80
N ARG A 149 5.42 5.67 12.48
CA ARG A 149 5.09 6.84 11.66
C ARG A 149 3.57 7.07 11.56
N PRO A 150 3.10 8.33 11.43
CA PRO A 150 1.68 8.62 11.18
C PRO A 150 1.14 7.87 9.94
N SER A 151 -0.05 7.31 10.06
CA SER A 151 -0.80 6.77 8.92
C SER A 151 -1.39 7.90 8.06
N LEU A 152 -1.84 7.57 6.85
CA LEU A 152 -2.58 8.52 6.02
C LEU A 152 -3.86 9.02 6.72
N SER A 153 -4.52 8.17 7.53
CA SER A 153 -5.66 8.60 8.34
C SER A 153 -5.23 9.58 9.44
N ASP A 154 -4.04 9.42 10.00
CA ASP A 154 -3.49 10.31 11.04
C ASP A 154 -3.17 11.68 10.44
N VAL A 155 -2.60 11.68 9.24
CA VAL A 155 -2.30 12.88 8.47
C VAL A 155 -3.58 13.64 8.11
N PHE A 156 -4.64 12.92 7.71
CA PHE A 156 -5.95 13.52 7.42
C PHE A 156 -6.59 14.15 8.66
N ASP A 157 -6.53 13.49 9.82
CA ASP A 157 -7.03 14.07 11.08
C ASP A 157 -6.27 15.33 11.48
N ALA A 158 -4.94 15.28 11.39
CA ALA A 158 -4.09 16.42 11.68
C ALA A 158 -4.43 17.59 10.75
N LEU A 159 -4.72 17.33 9.47
CA LEU A 159 -5.20 18.33 8.52
C LEU A 159 -6.52 18.95 8.97
N LEU A 160 -7.53 18.14 9.30
CA LEU A 160 -8.84 18.64 9.76
C LEU A 160 -8.70 19.50 11.02
N ALA A 161 -7.87 19.08 11.97
CA ALA A 161 -7.58 19.86 13.17
C ALA A 161 -6.89 21.19 12.85
N ARG A 162 -5.88 21.20 11.96
CA ARG A 162 -5.21 22.43 11.50
C ARG A 162 -6.16 23.40 10.80
N ARG A 163 -7.18 22.88 10.10
CA ARG A 163 -8.22 23.66 9.42
C ARG A 163 -9.39 24.08 10.36
N GLY A 164 -9.29 23.80 11.67
CA GLY A 164 -10.29 24.20 12.66
C GLY A 164 -11.58 23.36 12.62
N LEU A 165 -11.52 22.17 12.02
CA LEU A 165 -12.64 21.23 11.93
C LEU A 165 -12.60 20.14 13.01
N GLY A 166 -11.43 19.91 13.63
CA GLY A 166 -11.21 18.92 14.69
C GLY A 166 -10.65 19.49 15.99
N PRO A 167 -10.58 18.68 17.06
CA PRO A 167 -9.98 19.10 18.32
C PRO A 167 -8.47 19.34 18.18
N PRO A 168 -7.89 20.28 18.95
CA PRO A 168 -6.44 20.49 18.96
C PRO A 168 -5.70 19.21 19.36
N GLY A 169 -4.72 18.80 18.56
CA GLY A 169 -3.92 17.61 18.82
C GLY A 169 -4.60 16.27 18.48
N ALA A 170 -5.65 16.27 17.65
CA ALA A 170 -6.21 15.05 17.09
C ALA A 170 -5.10 14.21 16.41
N SER A 171 -4.81 13.02 16.95
CA SER A 171 -3.91 12.03 16.37
C SER A 171 -4.42 10.62 16.73
N PRO A 172 -4.56 9.71 15.76
CA PRO A 172 -5.08 8.35 15.98
C PRO A 172 -4.15 7.40 16.76
N HIS A 173 -2.95 7.84 17.15
CA HIS A 173 -2.08 7.03 18.01
C HIS A 173 -2.64 6.87 19.44
N ALA A 174 -3.79 7.47 19.76
CA ALA A 174 -4.63 7.02 20.85
C ALA A 174 -5.20 5.63 20.50
N VAL A 175 -4.41 4.59 20.77
CA VAL A 175 -4.80 3.18 20.77
C VAL A 175 -6.28 3.04 21.15
N ALA A 176 -7.12 2.79 20.15
CA ALA A 176 -8.53 2.43 20.24
C ALA A 176 -9.15 2.63 21.64
N ALA A 177 -9.33 3.87 22.08
CA ALA A 177 -10.05 4.18 23.30
C ALA A 177 -11.56 4.13 23.03
N GLY A 178 -12.07 2.94 22.71
CA GLY A 178 -13.48 2.58 22.75
C GLY A 178 -14.37 3.09 21.59
N PRO A 179 -15.59 2.54 21.46
CA PRO A 179 -16.36 2.63 20.22
C PRO A 179 -17.10 3.96 19.94
N SER A 180 -16.95 5.03 20.73
CA SER A 180 -17.94 6.14 20.69
C SER A 180 -17.40 7.57 20.82
N GLY A 181 -16.09 7.83 20.82
CA GLY A 181 -15.56 9.19 21.04
C GLY A 181 -14.92 9.85 19.80
N GLU A 182 -14.03 9.14 19.11
CA GLU A 182 -13.31 9.67 17.94
C GLU A 182 -14.15 9.68 16.65
N ARG A 183 -15.13 8.77 16.55
CA ARG A 183 -16.05 8.71 15.40
C ARG A 183 -16.99 9.90 15.32
N ASP A 184 -17.28 10.55 16.45
CA ASP A 184 -18.26 11.64 16.50
C ASP A 184 -17.68 12.93 15.90
N TRP A 185 -16.46 13.34 16.28
CA TRP A 185 -15.91 14.60 15.77
C TRP A 185 -15.47 14.53 14.31
N ARG A 186 -14.90 13.40 13.84
CA ARG A 186 -14.49 13.26 12.44
C ARG A 186 -15.71 13.28 11.54
N LEU A 187 -16.80 12.63 11.95
CA LEU A 187 -18.07 12.68 11.23
C LEU A 187 -18.61 14.12 11.18
N ASP A 188 -18.61 14.84 12.30
CA ASP A 188 -19.05 16.25 12.35
C ASP A 188 -18.19 17.15 11.44
N ALA A 189 -16.87 16.93 11.42
CA ALA A 189 -15.95 17.62 10.52
C ALA A 189 -16.29 17.35 9.05
N LEU A 190 -16.56 16.09 8.69
CA LEU A 190 -16.98 15.71 7.34
C LEU A 190 -18.35 16.32 7.00
N VAL A 191 -19.34 16.27 7.88
CA VAL A 191 -20.65 16.90 7.64
C VAL A 191 -20.46 18.38 7.28
N ARG A 192 -19.62 19.12 8.01
CA ARG A 192 -19.32 20.53 7.70
C ARG A 192 -18.65 20.72 6.34
N VAL A 193 -17.71 19.84 5.96
CA VAL A 193 -17.07 19.87 4.63
C VAL A 193 -18.10 19.68 3.51
N TYR A 194 -19.07 18.78 3.71
CA TYR A 194 -20.09 18.48 2.71
C TYR A 194 -21.27 19.47 2.70
N GLU A 195 -21.52 20.18 3.80
CA GLU A 195 -22.54 21.25 3.87
C GLU A 195 -22.12 22.53 3.14
N ASP A 196 -20.81 22.82 3.06
CA ASP A 196 -20.27 23.98 2.32
C ASP A 196 -19.13 23.55 1.36
N PRO A 197 -19.47 22.92 0.22
CA PRO A 197 -18.49 22.39 -0.71
C PRO A 197 -17.67 23.48 -1.42
N GLU A 198 -18.17 24.71 -1.51
CA GLU A 198 -17.43 25.83 -2.10
C GLU A 198 -16.34 26.32 -1.14
N ALA A 199 -16.64 26.43 0.16
CA ALA A 199 -15.65 26.81 1.17
C ALA A 199 -14.60 25.73 1.44
N HIS A 200 -14.92 24.46 1.15
CA HIS A 200 -14.08 23.30 1.45
C HIS A 200 -13.72 22.47 0.20
N ALA A 201 -13.65 23.10 -0.98
CA ALA A 201 -13.48 22.39 -2.25
C ALA A 201 -12.24 21.46 -2.31
N ASP A 202 -11.12 21.88 -1.71
CA ASP A 202 -9.88 21.11 -1.65
C ASP A 202 -9.98 19.88 -0.72
N LEU A 203 -10.61 20.05 0.45
CA LEU A 203 -10.91 18.97 1.39
C LEU A 203 -11.94 17.98 0.82
N LEU A 204 -12.98 18.48 0.16
CA LEU A 204 -13.99 17.65 -0.49
C LEU A 204 -13.34 16.78 -1.58
N ALA A 205 -12.47 17.37 -2.40
CA ALA A 205 -11.77 16.63 -3.45
C ALA A 205 -10.87 15.51 -2.89
N LEU A 206 -10.30 15.71 -1.69
CA LEU A 206 -9.52 14.70 -0.97
C LEU A 206 -10.42 13.61 -0.36
N CYS A 207 -11.59 13.95 0.18
CA CYS A 207 -12.53 12.98 0.76
C CYS A 207 -13.09 12.01 -0.29
N GLU A 208 -13.24 12.47 -1.53
CA GLU A 208 -13.80 11.71 -2.65
C GLU A 208 -12.75 10.95 -3.47
N VAL A 209 -11.50 10.86 -2.98
CA VAL A 209 -10.41 10.18 -3.70
C VAL A 209 -10.43 8.68 -3.49
#